data_AF-A0A653VAG2-F1
#
_entry.id   AF-A0A653VAG2-F1
#
_cell.length_a   1.000
_cell.length_b   1.000
_cell.length_c   1.000
_cell.angle_alpha   90.00
_cell.angle_beta   90.00
_cell.angle_gamma   90.00
#
_symmetry.space_group_name_H-M   'P 1'
#
loop_
_entity.id
_entity.type
_entity.pdbx_description
1 polymer ?
#
loop_
_entity_poly.entity_id
_entity_poly.type
_entity_poly.pdbx_seq_one_letter_code
_entity_poly.pdbx_strand_id
1 'polypeptide(L)'
;MSQTTIERSRSGSTPFDRLFRDHPREVEETYVQHMVASAGFGFKLLRLAGAAFAHAVVPGVHKTTVSTAIRGMACDMGGRAEEARETRMRDAGVWDVGL
;
A
#
# COMPACT_ATOMS: atom_id res chain seq x y z
N MET A 1 -48.24 -8.72 -31.49
CA MET A 1 -48.44 -8.80 -30.02
C MET A 1 -47.06 -8.60 -29.40
N SER A 2 -46.63 -7.37 -29.15
CA SER A 2 -46.86 -6.57 -27.92
C SER A 2 -45.82 -6.84 -26.82
N GLN A 3 -44.79 -5.98 -26.83
CA GLN A 3 -44.08 -5.31 -25.72
C GLN A 3 -43.72 -6.02 -24.39
N THR A 4 -42.44 -5.81 -24.02
CA THR A 4 -41.89 -5.48 -22.69
C THR A 4 -42.02 -6.48 -21.54
N THR A 5 -40.88 -6.91 -20.99
CA THR A 5 -40.65 -6.94 -19.52
C THR A 5 -39.14 -6.90 -19.25
N ILE A 6 -38.69 -5.68 -18.90
CA ILE A 6 -37.76 -5.36 -17.82
C ILE A 6 -36.27 -5.65 -18.06
N GLU A 7 -35.56 -4.54 -18.33
CA GLU A 7 -34.17 -4.33 -17.97
C GLU A 7 -33.89 -4.79 -16.54
N ARG A 8 -33.15 -5.89 -16.40
CA ARG A 8 -32.58 -6.27 -15.10
C ARG A 8 -31.35 -5.41 -14.86
N SER A 9 -31.60 -4.26 -14.23
CA SER A 9 -30.73 -3.53 -13.31
C SER A 9 -29.23 -3.79 -13.49
N ARG A 10 -28.52 -2.84 -14.15
CA ARG A 10 -27.08 -2.66 -13.96
C ARG A 10 -26.87 -2.35 -12.48
N SER A 11 -26.62 -3.38 -11.68
CA SER A 11 -26.18 -3.25 -10.29
C SER A 11 -24.90 -2.43 -10.32
N GLY A 12 -25.02 -1.17 -9.93
CA GLY A 12 -23.91 -0.23 -9.86
C GLY A 12 -22.96 -0.64 -8.75
N SER A 13 -21.95 -1.44 -9.08
CA SER A 13 -20.69 -1.39 -8.34
C SER A 13 -19.92 -0.21 -8.89
N THR A 14 -19.87 0.89 -8.16
CA THR A 14 -19.01 2.00 -8.57
C THR A 14 -17.55 1.52 -8.54
N PRO A 15 -16.66 1.98 -9.43
CA PRO A 15 -15.23 1.66 -9.37
C PRO A 15 -14.62 1.97 -7.99
N PHE A 16 -15.23 2.92 -7.27
CA PHE A 16 -14.94 3.29 -5.89
C PHE A 16 -15.18 2.12 -4.91
N ASP A 17 -16.28 1.40 -5.05
CA ASP A 17 -16.58 0.26 -4.17
C ASP A 17 -15.56 -0.88 -4.33
N ARG A 18 -15.10 -1.16 -5.56
CA ARG A 18 -14.03 -2.17 -5.78
C ARG A 18 -12.66 -1.71 -5.27
N LEU A 19 -12.30 -0.45 -5.52
CA LEU A 19 -10.96 0.05 -5.19
C LEU A 19 -10.77 0.23 -3.67
N PHE A 20 -11.84 0.58 -2.95
CA PHE A 20 -11.79 0.89 -1.52
C PHE A 20 -12.36 -0.21 -0.61
N ARG A 21 -13.24 -1.10 -1.11
CA ARG A 21 -13.88 -2.17 -0.29
C ARG A 21 -13.34 -3.59 -0.55
N ASP A 22 -12.82 -3.91 -1.75
CA ASP A 22 -12.33 -5.26 -2.07
C ASP A 22 -10.81 -5.44 -1.85
N HIS A 23 -10.01 -4.36 -1.83
CA HIS A 23 -8.57 -4.43 -1.53
C HIS A 23 -8.17 -4.75 -0.06
N PRO A 24 -8.98 -4.54 1.00
CA PRO A 24 -8.54 -4.81 2.38
C PRO A 24 -8.46 -6.30 2.76
N ARG A 25 -8.81 -7.23 1.86
CA ARG A 25 -8.99 -8.65 2.22
C ARG A 25 -7.70 -9.49 2.16
N GLU A 26 -6.55 -8.88 1.88
CA GLU A 26 -5.28 -9.63 1.73
C GLU A 26 -4.34 -9.62 2.95
N VAL A 27 -4.67 -8.97 4.08
CA VAL A 27 -3.65 -8.79 5.15
C VAL A 27 -4.13 -8.81 6.62
N GLU A 28 -5.39 -9.13 6.93
CA GLU A 28 -5.89 -9.20 8.33
C GLU A 28 -5.66 -7.94 9.22
N GLU A 29 -5.25 -6.79 8.67
CA GLU A 29 -5.20 -5.50 9.36
C GLU A 29 -6.48 -4.68 9.08
N THR A 30 -6.89 -3.84 10.04
CA THR A 30 -7.96 -2.87 9.75
C THR A 30 -7.49 -1.93 8.63
N TYR A 31 -8.38 -1.59 7.67
CA TYR A 31 -8.06 -0.64 6.59
C TYR A 31 -7.39 0.65 7.10
N VAL A 32 -7.75 1.08 8.30
CA VAL A 32 -7.17 2.23 9.00
C VAL A 32 -5.69 2.02 9.34
N GLN A 33 -5.27 0.86 9.81
CA GLN A 33 -3.84 0.55 10.06
C GLN A 33 -3.03 0.62 8.76
N HIS A 34 -3.54 0.00 7.69
CA HIS A 34 -2.88 0.03 6.38
C HIS A 34 -2.81 1.45 5.80
N MET A 35 -3.88 2.23 5.96
CA MET A 35 -3.95 3.64 5.57
C MET A 35 -2.93 4.47 6.35
N VAL A 36 -2.83 4.31 7.68
CA VAL A 36 -1.88 5.03 8.52
C VAL A 36 -0.43 4.66 8.17
N ALA A 37 -0.14 3.38 7.96
CA ALA A 37 1.18 2.93 7.55
C ALA A 37 1.59 3.54 6.20
N SER A 38 0.72 3.41 5.18
CA SER A 38 0.96 3.96 3.85
C SER A 38 1.06 5.48 3.83
N ALA A 39 0.18 6.18 4.57
CA ALA A 39 0.23 7.63 4.73
C ALA A 39 1.53 8.07 5.42
N GLY A 40 2.01 7.32 6.43
CA GLY A 40 3.27 7.57 7.10
C GLY A 40 4.47 7.56 6.16
N PHE A 41 4.54 6.60 5.23
CA PHE A 41 5.57 6.59 4.18
C PHE A 41 5.40 7.76 3.19
N GLY A 42 4.17 8.07 2.79
CA GLY A 42 3.87 9.21 1.92
C GLY A 42 4.33 10.55 2.48
N PHE A 43 4.05 10.82 3.76
CA PHE A 43 4.51 12.05 4.42
C PHE A 43 6.03 12.11 4.56
N LYS A 44 6.70 10.98 4.81
CA LYS A 44 8.18 10.93 4.82
C LYS A 44 8.74 11.30 3.45
N LEU A 45 8.24 10.69 2.37
CA LEU A 45 8.66 11.02 1.00
C LEU A 45 8.43 12.48 0.65
N LEU A 46 7.28 13.06 1.03
CA LEU A 46 6.98 14.47 0.80
C LEU A 46 8.00 15.40 1.48
N ARG A 47 8.40 15.10 2.73
CA ARG A 47 9.46 15.85 3.42
C ARG A 47 10.81 15.69 2.73
N LEU A 48 11.15 14.49 2.28
CA LEU A 48 12.41 14.24 1.56
C LEU A 48 12.44 14.97 0.21
N ALA A 49 11.31 15.08 -0.48
CA ALA A 49 11.20 15.89 -1.69
C ALA A 49 11.51 17.37 -1.39
N GLY A 50 10.94 17.92 -0.30
CA GLY A 50 11.28 19.26 0.18
C GLY A 50 12.77 19.43 0.49
N ALA A 51 13.38 18.45 1.16
CA ALA A 51 14.82 18.44 1.44
C ALA A 51 15.67 18.40 0.16
N ALA A 52 15.27 17.63 -0.85
CA ALA A 52 15.94 17.59 -2.16
C ALA A 52 15.86 18.94 -2.86
N PHE A 53 14.69 19.60 -2.86
CA PHE A 53 14.55 20.95 -3.42
C PHE A 53 15.38 21.98 -2.66
N ALA A 54 15.41 21.92 -1.33
CA ALA A 54 16.27 22.78 -0.54
C ALA A 54 17.76 22.59 -0.89
N HIS A 55 18.20 21.34 -1.10
CA HIS A 55 19.56 21.05 -1.58
C HIS A 55 19.83 21.61 -2.99
N ALA A 56 18.84 21.53 -3.89
CA ALA A 56 18.95 22.07 -5.24
C ALA A 56 19.08 23.61 -5.26
N VAL A 57 18.39 24.30 -4.34
CA VAL A 57 18.48 25.76 -4.19
C VAL A 57 19.74 26.20 -3.45
N VAL A 58 20.12 25.47 -2.39
CA VAL A 58 21.30 25.75 -1.58
C VAL A 58 22.23 24.54 -1.61
N PRO A 59 23.18 24.48 -2.56
CA PRO A 59 24.15 23.41 -2.64
C PRO A 59 24.93 23.33 -1.32
N GLY A 60 24.75 22.25 -0.56
CA GLY A 60 25.43 22.09 0.72
C GLY A 60 24.55 21.60 1.87
N VAL A 61 23.25 21.91 1.85
CA VAL A 61 22.30 21.44 2.87
C VAL A 61 21.72 20.09 2.48
N HIS A 62 21.36 19.21 3.42
CA HIS A 62 20.68 17.93 3.13
C HIS A 62 21.42 16.93 2.19
N LYS A 63 22.75 17.01 2.08
CA LYS A 63 23.57 16.19 1.14
C LYS A 63 23.29 14.68 1.19
N THR A 64 23.03 14.13 2.37
CA THR A 64 22.79 12.69 2.56
C THR A 64 21.41 12.38 3.13
N THR A 65 20.60 13.41 3.43
CA THR A 65 19.34 13.25 4.13
C THR A 65 18.36 12.39 3.34
N VAL A 66 18.25 12.66 2.04
CA VAL A 66 17.33 11.91 1.16
C VAL A 66 17.81 10.48 0.95
N SER A 67 19.09 10.28 0.65
CA SER A 67 19.64 8.96 0.36
C SER A 67 19.60 8.03 1.59
N THR A 68 19.97 8.53 2.77
CA THR A 68 19.90 7.76 4.02
C THR A 68 18.46 7.40 4.36
N ALA A 69 17.53 8.34 4.25
CA ALA A 69 16.13 8.08 4.58
C ALA A 69 15.45 7.11 3.61
N ILE A 70 15.75 7.18 2.30
CA ILE A 70 15.24 6.21 1.33
C ILE A 70 15.77 4.80 1.62
N ARG A 71 17.06 4.66 1.95
CA ARG A 71 17.64 3.35 2.32
C ARG A 71 16.96 2.75 3.54
N GLY A 72 16.71 3.57 4.57
CA GLY A 72 15.95 3.14 5.75
C GLY A 72 14.54 2.67 5.38
N MET A 73 13.80 3.48 4.61
CA MET A 73 12.44 3.10 4.18
C MET A 73 12.41 1.84 3.30
N ALA A 74 13.41 1.63 2.46
CA ALA A 74 13.52 0.41 1.64
C ALA A 74 13.74 -0.84 2.52
N CYS A 75 14.54 -0.71 3.58
CA CYS A 75 14.72 -1.78 4.57
C CYS A 75 13.42 -2.06 5.34
N ASP A 76 12.75 -1.02 5.84
CA ASP A 76 11.46 -1.13 6.55
C ASP A 76 10.38 -1.80 5.68
N MET A 77 10.32 -1.44 4.39
CA MET A 77 9.36 -2.01 3.45
C MET A 77 9.69 -3.47 3.11
N GLY A 78 10.98 -3.82 3.08
CA GLY A 78 11.45 -5.19 2.90
C GLY A 78 10.94 -6.13 3.99
N GLY A 79 11.06 -5.74 5.26
CA GLY A 79 10.55 -6.54 6.39
C GLY A 79 9.03 -6.74 6.35
N ARG A 80 8.28 -5.69 5.98
CA ARG A 80 6.82 -5.78 5.80
C ARG A 80 6.42 -6.69 4.63
N ALA A 81 7.20 -6.69 3.55
CA ALA A 81 6.98 -7.56 2.40
C ALA A 81 7.28 -9.03 2.70
N GLU A 82 8.30 -9.28 3.53
CA GLU A 82 8.64 -10.61 4.04
C GLU A 82 7.54 -11.18 4.92
N GLU A 83 7.05 -10.42 5.90
CA GLU A 83 5.92 -10.81 6.78
C GLU A 83 4.65 -11.13 5.98
N ALA A 84 4.32 -10.32 4.98
CA ALA A 84 3.18 -10.57 4.09
C ALA A 84 3.37 -11.85 3.26
N ARG A 85 4.61 -12.14 2.81
CA ARG A 85 4.96 -13.38 2.12
C ARG A 85 4.85 -14.58 3.05
N GLU A 86 5.35 -14.50 4.27
CA GLU A 86 5.27 -15.58 5.27
C GLU A 86 3.82 -15.90 5.61
N THR A 87 2.98 -14.89 5.82
CA THR A 87 1.54 -15.06 6.08
C THR A 87 0.86 -15.78 4.91
N ARG A 88 1.11 -15.35 3.67
CA ARG A 88 0.61 -16.03 2.46
C ARG A 88 1.09 -17.48 2.36
N MET A 89 2.34 -17.76 2.73
CA MET A 89 2.89 -19.12 2.74
C MET A 89 2.27 -20.00 3.82
N ARG A 90 1.98 -19.43 5.00
CA ARG A 90 1.27 -20.09 6.09
C ARG A 90 -0.16 -20.45 5.69
N ASP A 91 -0.91 -19.50 5.14
CA ASP A 91 -2.31 -19.69 4.74
C ASP A 91 -2.46 -20.63 3.53
N ALA A 92 -1.44 -20.72 2.68
CA ALA A 92 -1.38 -21.69 1.58
C ALA A 92 -1.07 -23.12 2.04
N GLY A 93 -0.87 -23.36 3.35
CA GLY A 93 -0.54 -24.67 3.91
C GLY A 93 0.84 -25.19 3.51
N VAL A 94 1.73 -24.31 3.03
CA VAL A 94 3.09 -24.69 2.56
C VAL A 94 4.05 -24.94 3.74
N TRP A 95 3.71 -24.48 4.93
CA TRP A 95 4.42 -24.82 6.17
C TRP A 95 3.95 -26.17 6.73
N ASP A 96 4.28 -27.25 6.03
CA ASP A 96 4.22 -28.61 6.59
C ASP A 96 5.66 -29.12 6.79
N VAL A 97 6.27 -28.68 7.90
CA VAL A 97 7.49 -29.30 8.43
C VAL A 97 7.04 -30.40 9.39
N GLY A 98 6.65 -31.52 8.81
CA GLY A 98 5.96 -32.63 9.46
C GLY A 98 6.42 -32.96 10.89
N LEU A 99 5.41 -33.09 11.76
CA LEU A 99 5.40 -33.98 12.91
C LEU A 99 4.77 -35.31 12.50
#